data_AF-A0A2N0R6N4-F1
#
_entry.id   AF-A0A2N0R6N4-F1
#
_cell.length_a   1.000
_cell.length_b   1.000
_cell.length_c   1.000
_cell.angle_alpha   90.00
_cell.angle_beta   90.00
_cell.angle_gamma   90.00
#
_symmetry.space_group_name_H-M   'P 1'
#
loop_
_entity.id
_entity.type
_entity.pdbx_description
1 polymer ?
#
loop_
_entity_poly.entity_id
_entity_poly.type
_entity_poly.pdbx_seq_one_letter_code
_entity_poly.pdbx_strand_id
1 'polypeptide(L)'
;MSHSSIQYEEFKLSDDVLEQIKDFNNKNLTEEQSLLIDKLILNEKLKYLYKRNGLCKEYKTAYNWCQCIIQQNFKNWTSGNHEIDKFIQKAQLNYWGSFEWIEYNRFENVKYLAKGGFGTIYEL
;
A
#
# COMPACT_ATOMS: atom_id res chain seq x y z
N MET A 1 19.85 -23.76 -2.04
CA MET A 1 18.58 -24.06 -1.35
C MET A 1 17.47 -23.35 -2.10
N SER A 2 16.48 -24.11 -2.56
CA SER A 2 15.39 -23.71 -3.45
C SER A 2 14.59 -22.54 -2.87
N HIS A 3 14.49 -21.44 -3.61
CA HIS A 3 13.52 -20.37 -3.36
C HIS A 3 12.11 -20.92 -3.60
N SER A 4 11.42 -21.30 -2.54
CA SER A 4 9.98 -21.53 -2.59
C SER A 4 9.28 -20.17 -2.62
N SER A 5 8.87 -19.73 -3.81
CA SER A 5 7.91 -18.64 -3.99
C SER A 5 6.56 -19.10 -3.40
N ILE A 6 6.20 -18.61 -2.22
CA ILE A 6 4.88 -18.83 -1.63
C ILE A 6 4.14 -17.49 -1.61
N GLN A 7 2.94 -17.52 -2.18
CA GLN A 7 2.07 -16.38 -2.47
C GLN A 7 1.60 -15.71 -1.18
N TYR A 8 1.94 -14.44 -1.01
CA TYR A 8 1.30 -13.56 -0.06
C TYR A 8 -0.03 -13.07 -0.67
N GLU A 9 -1.09 -12.97 0.13
CA GLU A 9 -2.29 -12.20 -0.25
C GLU A 9 -1.91 -10.71 -0.31
N GLU A 10 -1.23 -10.33 -1.39
CA GLU A 10 -1.03 -8.94 -1.74
C GLU A 10 -2.42 -8.33 -1.93
N PHE A 11 -2.80 -7.35 -1.09
CA PHE A 11 -3.95 -6.49 -1.37
C PHE A 11 -3.60 -5.51 -2.50
N LYS A 12 -3.25 -6.08 -3.65
CA LYS A 12 -2.73 -5.40 -4.82
C LYS A 12 -3.41 -5.98 -6.04
N LEU A 13 -3.90 -5.10 -6.90
CA LEU A 13 -4.36 -5.50 -8.22
C LEU A 13 -3.15 -5.97 -9.04
N SER A 14 -3.28 -7.09 -9.75
CA SER A 14 -2.24 -7.52 -10.68
C SER A 14 -2.04 -6.46 -11.76
N ASP A 15 -0.84 -6.41 -12.33
CA ASP A 15 -0.53 -5.46 -13.40
C ASP A 15 -1.47 -5.67 -14.61
N ASP A 16 -1.90 -6.92 -14.88
CA ASP A 16 -2.91 -7.25 -15.91
C ASP A 16 -4.29 -6.65 -15.63
N VAL A 17 -4.73 -6.65 -14.38
CA VAL A 17 -6.01 -6.02 -13.99
C VAL A 17 -5.90 -4.51 -14.12
N LEU A 18 -4.78 -3.94 -13.69
CA LEU A 18 -4.52 -2.50 -13.81
C LEU A 18 -4.56 -2.04 -15.27
N GLU A 19 -3.91 -2.78 -16.17
CA GLU A 19 -3.84 -2.45 -17.59
C GLU A 19 -5.24 -2.44 -18.25
N GLN A 20 -6.13 -3.35 -17.84
CA GLN A 20 -7.51 -3.42 -18.34
C GLN A 20 -8.38 -2.24 -17.90
N ILE A 21 -8.15 -1.74 -16.68
CA ILE A 21 -9.01 -0.73 -16.05
C ILE A 21 -8.35 0.65 -15.98
N LYS A 22 -7.15 0.81 -16.55
CA LYS A 22 -6.37 2.06 -16.48
C LYS A 22 -7.15 3.25 -17.03
N ASP A 23 -7.88 3.06 -18.13
CA ASP A 23 -8.51 4.16 -18.86
C ASP A 23 -9.96 4.46 -18.45
N PHE A 24 -10.47 3.78 -17.43
CA PHE A 24 -11.82 4.02 -16.96
C PHE A 24 -11.91 5.31 -16.16
N ASN A 25 -12.97 6.07 -16.43
CA ASN A 25 -13.34 7.23 -15.65
C ASN A 25 -14.28 6.77 -14.52
N ASN A 26 -13.78 6.71 -13.30
CA ASN A 26 -14.56 6.29 -12.13
C ASN A 26 -15.78 7.20 -11.86
N LYS A 27 -15.80 8.45 -12.34
CA LYS A 27 -16.95 9.35 -12.22
C LYS A 27 -18.06 9.05 -13.23
N ASN A 28 -17.76 8.30 -14.29
CA ASN A 28 -18.69 8.01 -15.38
C ASN A 28 -18.43 6.61 -15.97
N LEU A 29 -18.61 5.59 -15.13
CA LEU A 29 -18.50 4.19 -15.55
C LEU A 29 -19.75 3.77 -16.30
N THR A 30 -19.58 3.09 -17.44
CA THR A 30 -20.69 2.38 -18.08
C THR A 30 -21.06 1.13 -17.29
N GLU A 31 -22.24 0.56 -17.54
CA GLU A 31 -22.65 -0.71 -16.92
C GLU A 31 -21.66 -1.84 -17.22
N GLU A 32 -21.19 -1.92 -18.46
CA GLU A 32 -20.18 -2.90 -18.89
C GLU A 32 -18.85 -2.72 -18.15
N GLN A 33 -18.38 -1.48 -17.98
CA GLN A 33 -17.16 -1.19 -17.23
C GLN A 33 -17.32 -1.53 -15.74
N SER A 34 -18.48 -1.23 -15.14
CA SER A 34 -18.77 -1.60 -13.75
C SER A 34 -18.77 -3.12 -13.56
N LEU A 35 -19.41 -3.86 -14.46
CA LEU A 35 -19.44 -5.33 -14.42
C LEU A 35 -18.04 -5.92 -14.59
N LEU A 36 -17.23 -5.36 -15.48
CA LEU A 36 -15.85 -5.79 -15.65
C LEU A 36 -15.05 -5.57 -14.36
N ILE A 37 -15.19 -4.43 -13.69
CA ILE A 37 -14.55 -4.17 -12.39
C ILE A 37 -14.99 -5.19 -11.34
N ASP A 38 -16.30 -5.48 -11.26
CA ASP A 38 -16.83 -6.43 -10.28
C ASP A 38 -16.30 -7.84 -10.49
N LYS A 39 -15.99 -8.20 -11.74
CA LYS A 39 -15.37 -9.46 -12.13
C LYS A 39 -13.85 -9.50 -11.88
N LEU A 40 -13.14 -8.40 -12.16
CA LEU A 40 -11.68 -8.34 -12.06
C LEU A 40 -11.17 -8.11 -10.63
N ILE A 41 -11.89 -7.35 -9.81
CA ILE A 41 -11.49 -6.99 -8.45
C ILE A 41 -12.32 -7.77 -7.44
N LEU A 42 -11.82 -8.93 -7.00
CA LEU A 42 -12.53 -9.79 -6.06
C LEU A 42 -12.55 -9.24 -4.62
N ASN A 43 -11.56 -8.43 -4.26
CA ASN A 43 -11.50 -7.85 -2.94
C ASN A 43 -12.49 -6.68 -2.81
N GLU A 44 -13.51 -6.84 -1.98
CA GLU A 44 -14.58 -5.85 -1.81
C GLU A 44 -14.07 -4.46 -1.39
N LYS A 45 -13.02 -4.41 -0.57
CA LYS A 45 -12.41 -3.13 -0.15
C LYS A 45 -11.69 -2.46 -1.31
N LEU A 46 -10.89 -3.18 -2.08
CA LEU A 46 -10.21 -2.65 -3.27
C LEU A 46 -11.22 -2.22 -4.35
N LYS A 47 -12.28 -3.00 -4.53
CA LYS A 47 -13.39 -2.71 -5.45
C LYS A 47 -14.08 -1.40 -5.07
N TYR A 48 -14.45 -1.25 -3.79
CA TYR A 48 -15.03 -0.02 -3.26
C TYR A 48 -14.10 1.18 -3.47
N LEU A 49 -12.83 1.04 -3.12
CA LEU A 49 -11.82 2.11 -3.27
C LEU A 49 -11.64 2.49 -4.74
N TYR A 50 -11.57 1.52 -5.64
CA TYR A 50 -11.46 1.76 -7.08
C TYR A 50 -12.69 2.50 -7.62
N LYS A 51 -13.92 2.03 -7.35
CA LYS A 51 -15.13 2.69 -7.85
C LYS A 51 -15.26 4.11 -7.30
N ARG A 52 -14.82 4.35 -6.07
CA ARG A 52 -14.86 5.67 -5.43
C ARG A 52 -13.78 6.62 -5.96
N ASN A 53 -12.54 6.16 -6.09
CA ASN A 53 -11.37 7.05 -6.29
C ASN A 53 -10.71 6.89 -7.66
N GLY A 54 -11.04 5.84 -8.42
CA GLY A 54 -10.37 5.47 -9.66
C GLY A 54 -8.93 5.00 -9.43
N LEU A 55 -8.17 4.90 -10.53
CA LEU A 55 -6.72 4.79 -10.46
C LEU A 55 -6.09 6.16 -10.33
N CYS A 56 -5.07 6.26 -9.50
CA CYS A 56 -4.31 7.48 -9.40
C CYS A 56 -3.38 7.63 -10.59
N LYS A 57 -3.80 8.46 -11.55
CA LYS A 57 -3.06 8.79 -12.77
C LYS A 57 -2.16 10.03 -12.64
N GLU A 58 -1.76 10.42 -11.43
CA GLU A 58 -1.06 11.70 -11.11
C GLU A 58 -2.02 12.91 -11.22
N TYR A 59 -2.08 13.95 -10.36
CA TYR A 59 -1.10 14.72 -9.61
C TYR A 59 -1.57 15.02 -8.17
N LYS A 60 -0.59 15.12 -7.27
CA LYS A 60 -0.73 15.75 -5.95
C LYS A 60 -0.96 17.25 -6.12
N THR A 61 -2.20 17.71 -5.95
CA THR A 61 -2.43 19.08 -5.47
C THR A 61 -2.66 19.01 -3.97
N ALA A 62 -2.10 19.96 -3.22
CA ALA A 62 -2.08 19.96 -1.75
C ALA A 62 -3.47 19.84 -1.07
N TYR A 63 -4.55 20.01 -1.83
CA TYR A 63 -5.93 19.98 -1.35
C TYR A 63 -6.68 18.67 -1.58
N ASN A 64 -6.22 17.84 -2.53
CA ASN A 64 -6.86 16.55 -2.83
C ASN A 64 -5.82 15.46 -2.68
N TRP A 65 -5.60 15.01 -1.44
CA TRP A 65 -4.98 13.71 -1.21
C TRP A 65 -5.88 12.66 -1.84
N CYS A 66 -5.59 12.31 -3.10
CA CYS A 66 -6.18 11.15 -3.71
C CYS A 66 -5.79 9.97 -2.82
N GLN A 67 -6.82 9.36 -2.26
CA GLN A 67 -6.73 8.13 -1.51
C GLN A 67 -6.55 6.99 -2.53
N CYS A 68 -5.43 7.09 -3.23
CA CYS A 68 -4.96 6.10 -4.17
C CYS A 68 -4.94 4.78 -3.43
N ILE A 69 -5.44 3.74 -4.08
CA ILE A 69 -5.05 2.39 -3.74
C ILE A 69 -3.54 2.46 -3.56
N ILE A 70 -3.13 2.21 -2.33
CA ILE A 70 -1.78 2.39 -1.79
C ILE A 70 -0.92 1.42 -2.60
N GLN A 71 -0.49 1.82 -3.80
CA GLN A 71 0.20 0.91 -4.73
C GLN A 71 1.61 1.40 -5.01
N GLN A 72 1.88 2.69 -4.83
CA GLN A 72 3.19 3.23 -5.16
C GLN A 72 4.20 3.18 -4.00
N ASN A 73 3.76 3.06 -2.73
CA ASN A 73 4.68 3.06 -1.58
C ASN A 73 4.98 1.67 -0.97
N PHE A 74 4.35 0.59 -1.44
CA PHE A 74 4.71 -0.77 -1.00
C PHE A 74 5.87 -1.37 -1.80
N LYS A 75 6.15 -0.87 -3.00
CA LYS A 75 7.04 -1.55 -3.94
C LYS A 75 8.53 -1.56 -3.54
N ASN A 76 8.96 -0.75 -2.55
CA ASN A 76 10.39 -0.49 -2.36
C ASN A 76 10.94 -0.73 -0.94
N TRP A 77 10.18 -1.26 0.01
CA TRP A 77 10.70 -1.54 1.35
C TRP A 77 10.18 -2.85 1.94
N THR A 78 11.05 -3.53 2.69
CA THR A 78 10.72 -4.63 3.61
C THR A 78 11.57 -4.42 4.86
N SER A 79 11.04 -4.75 6.04
CA SER A 79 11.83 -4.76 7.26
C SER A 79 12.75 -5.98 7.38
N GLY A 80 12.61 -6.96 6.48
CA GLY A 80 13.18 -8.30 6.65
C GLY A 80 12.45 -9.13 7.72
N ASN A 81 11.41 -8.58 8.38
CA ASN A 81 10.59 -9.25 9.37
C ASN A 81 9.12 -9.33 8.91
N HIS A 82 8.69 -10.55 8.62
CA HIS A 82 7.36 -10.84 8.10
C HIS A 82 6.21 -10.30 8.97
N GLU A 83 6.29 -10.43 10.29
CA GLU A 83 5.21 -9.99 11.18
C GLU A 83 5.10 -8.46 11.23
N ILE A 84 6.24 -7.76 11.20
CA ILE A 84 6.30 -6.31 11.15
C ILE A 84 5.75 -5.81 9.80
N ASP A 85 6.18 -6.41 8.70
CA ASP A 85 5.70 -6.05 7.36
C ASP A 85 4.19 -6.21 7.25
N LYS A 86 3.64 -7.33 7.75
CA LYS A 86 2.20 -7.58 7.79
C LYS A 86 1.45 -6.58 8.66
N PHE A 87 2.00 -6.22 9.82
CA PHE A 87 1.41 -5.22 10.70
C PHE A 87 1.34 -3.84 10.03
N ILE A 88 2.45 -3.39 9.43
CA ILE A 88 2.54 -2.09 8.77
C ILE A 88 1.59 -2.05 7.56
N GLN A 89 1.54 -3.10 6.74
CA GLN A 89 0.60 -3.20 5.63
C GLN A 89 -0.85 -3.10 6.11
N LYS A 90 -1.21 -3.83 7.18
CA LYS A 90 -2.56 -3.74 7.77
C LYS A 90 -2.85 -2.35 8.32
N ALA A 91 -1.87 -1.67 8.92
CA ALA A 91 -2.02 -0.31 9.41
C ALA A 91 -2.25 0.68 8.26
N GLN A 92 -1.43 0.62 7.20
CA GLN A 92 -1.59 1.45 5.99
C GLN A 92 -2.93 1.23 5.30
N LEU A 93 -3.43 0.00 5.26
CA LEU A 93 -4.77 -0.29 4.71
C LEU A 93 -5.90 0.36 5.53
N ASN A 94 -5.72 0.56 6.82
CA ASN A 94 -6.77 1.02 7.73
C ASN A 94 -6.68 2.51 8.06
N TYR A 95 -5.53 3.14 7.87
CA TYR A 95 -5.30 4.55 8.15
C TYR A 95 -5.11 5.37 6.88
N TRP A 96 -5.67 6.58 6.87
CA TRP A 96 -5.55 7.55 5.77
C TRP A 96 -4.17 8.24 5.70
N GLY A 97 -3.14 7.64 6.29
CA GLY A 97 -1.79 8.17 6.39
C GLY A 97 -0.79 7.35 5.58
N SER A 98 0.20 8.02 5.01
CA SER A 98 1.35 7.36 4.38
C SER A 98 2.35 6.97 5.48
N PHE A 99 2.32 5.73 5.95
CA PHE A 99 3.41 5.19 6.76
C PHE A 99 4.56 4.80 5.83
N GLU A 100 5.80 5.06 6.23
CA GLU A 100 7.01 4.59 5.57
C GLU A 100 7.80 3.78 6.59
N TRP A 101 8.30 2.61 6.18
CA TRP A 101 9.32 1.92 6.94
C TRP A 101 10.69 2.50 6.58
N ILE A 102 11.43 2.91 7.60
CA ILE A 102 12.80 3.40 7.45
C ILE A 102 13.72 2.36 8.07
N GLU A 103 14.60 1.77 7.26
CA GLU A 103 15.60 0.84 7.76
C GLU A 103 16.53 1.53 8.76
N TYR A 104 16.93 0.79 9.80
CA TYR A 104 17.74 1.33 10.89
C TYR A 104 19.10 1.90 10.41
N ASN A 105 19.68 1.28 9.38
CA ASN A 105 20.94 1.71 8.74
C ASN A 105 20.86 3.08 8.05
N ARG A 106 19.66 3.63 7.79
CA ARG A 106 19.48 4.97 7.21
C ARG A 106 19.63 6.08 8.25
N PHE A 107 19.65 5.74 9.53
CA PHE A 107 19.87 6.70 10.60
C PHE A 107 21.36 6.88 10.87
N GLU A 108 21.82 8.13 10.86
CA GLU A 108 23.17 8.51 11.25
C GLU A 108 23.19 9.05 12.68
N ASN A 109 24.37 9.06 13.31
CA ASN A 109 24.57 9.66 14.65
C ASN A 109 23.68 9.13 15.77
N VAL A 110 23.22 7.88 15.64
CA VAL A 110 22.34 7.24 16.62
C VAL A 110 23.03 7.11 17.98
N LYS A 111 22.55 7.86 18.97
CA LYS A 111 23.12 7.89 20.32
C LYS A 111 22.19 7.20 21.31
N TYR A 112 22.71 6.22 22.03
CA TYR A 112 21.96 5.55 23.10
C TYR A 112 21.63 6.53 24.23
N LEU A 113 20.37 6.52 24.68
CA LEU A 113 19.91 7.31 25.82
C LEU A 113 19.63 6.45 27.05
N ALA A 114 18.74 5.47 26.93
CA ALA A 114 18.31 4.65 28.06
C ALA A 114 17.65 3.34 27.61
N LYS A 115 17.59 2.36 28.51
CA LYS A 115 16.84 1.11 28.33
C LYS A 115 15.81 0.96 29.46
N GLY A 116 14.55 0.76 29.08
CA GLY A 116 13.44 0.48 29.99
C GLY A 116 12.93 -0.96 29.84
N GLY A 117 11.83 -1.28 30.54
CA GLY A 117 11.21 -2.61 30.49
C GLY A 117 10.60 -2.98 29.14
N PHE A 118 10.25 -1.98 28.32
CA PHE A 118 9.56 -2.17 27.03
C PHE A 118 10.41 -1.82 25.81
N GLY A 119 11.65 -1.36 25.99
CA GLY A 119 12.48 -0.98 24.85
C GLY A 119 13.72 -0.17 25.20
N THR A 120 14.42 0.24 24.15
CA THR A 120 15.62 1.07 24.21
C THR A 120 15.35 2.39 23.49
N ILE A 121 15.79 3.49 24.08
CA ILE A 121 15.62 4.84 23.56
C ILE A 121 16.94 5.29 22.96
N TYR A 122 16.86 5.85 21.75
CA TYR A 122 17.98 6.45 21.03
C TYR A 122 17.62 7.89 20.64
N GLU A 123 18.63 8.75 20.61
CA GLU A 123 18.64 10.07 20.01
C GLU A 123 19.17 9.94 18.57
N LEU A 124 18.49 10.59 17.62
CA LEU A 124 18.83 10.63 16.18
C LEU A 124 19.34 12.03 15.82
#